data_AF-A0A962VR89-F1
#
_entry.id   AF-A0A962VR89-F1
#
_cell.length_a   1.000
_cell.length_b   1.000
_cell.length_c   1.000
_cell.angle_alpha   90.00
_cell.angle_beta   90.00
_cell.angle_gamma   90.00
#
_symmetry.space_group_name_H-M   'P 1'
#
loop_
_entity.id
_entity.type
_entity.pdbx_description
1 polymer ?
#
loop_
_entity_poly.entity_id
_entity_poly.type
_entity_poly.pdbx_seq_one_letter_code
_entity_poly.pdbx_strand_id
1 'polypeptide(L)'
;MRTARLTDEERGARVREQGQRTSERRRQRLRQSGYIQTVFWLPSELRRQIDRIAAERSEPISTVAERLLSAALVMPTATQPTPAATATPASESTDTEESTAGTPPSVSVEKEATRAERDRRILELHRQGVSGREIARRVGCGETTVRKILKQASVASMG
;
A
#
# COMPACT_ATOMS: atom_id res chain seq x y z
N MET A 1 -42.04 3.66 -12.16
CA MET A 1 -40.98 4.70 -12.07
C MET A 1 -39.67 4.09 -12.57
N ARG A 2 -39.17 4.51 -13.75
CA ARG A 2 -37.87 4.04 -14.26
C ARG A 2 -36.76 4.74 -13.47
N THR A 3 -35.94 3.98 -12.74
CA THR A 3 -34.71 4.52 -12.13
C THR A 3 -33.74 4.86 -13.25
N ALA A 4 -33.48 6.15 -13.47
CA ALA A 4 -32.43 6.60 -14.37
C ALA A 4 -31.11 5.94 -13.94
N ARG A 5 -30.44 5.25 -14.87
CA ARG A 5 -29.12 4.68 -14.61
C ARG A 5 -28.16 5.85 -14.44
N LEU A 6 -27.54 5.98 -13.27
CA LEU A 6 -26.47 6.95 -13.03
C LEU A 6 -25.42 6.81 -14.12
N THR A 7 -24.94 7.94 -14.62
CA THR A 7 -23.80 7.97 -15.53
C THR A 7 -22.54 7.52 -14.79
N ASP A 8 -21.53 7.02 -15.51
CA ASP A 8 -20.28 6.57 -14.89
C ASP A 8 -19.55 7.71 -14.16
N GLU A 9 -19.67 8.95 -14.64
CA GLU A 9 -19.16 10.14 -13.97
C GLU A 9 -19.84 10.39 -12.63
N GLU A 10 -21.17 10.31 -12.58
CA GLU A 10 -21.95 10.46 -11.34
C GLU A 10 -21.62 9.36 -10.34
N ARG A 11 -21.45 8.12 -10.83
CA ARG A 11 -21.02 7.00 -9.98
C ARG A 11 -19.61 7.26 -9.41
N GLY A 12 -18.68 7.74 -10.22
CA GLY A 12 -17.32 8.09 -9.80
C GLY A 12 -17.29 9.23 -8.77
N ALA A 13 -18.11 10.26 -8.96
CA ALA A 13 -18.26 11.36 -8.00
C ALA A 13 -18.79 10.85 -6.65
N ARG A 14 -19.82 10.00 -6.66
CA ARG A 14 -20.44 9.45 -5.45
C ARG A 14 -19.49 8.57 -4.65
N VAL A 15 -18.67 7.77 -5.33
CA VAL A 15 -17.65 6.92 -4.68
C VAL A 15 -16.60 7.79 -3.97
N ARG A 16 -16.15 8.88 -4.60
CA ARG A 16 -15.19 9.81 -3.99
C ARG A 16 -15.78 10.50 -2.78
N GLU A 17 -17.01 11.01 -2.89
CA GLU A 17 -17.74 11.65 -1.79
C GLU A 17 -17.94 10.69 -0.61
N GLN A 18 -18.33 9.44 -0.89
CA GLN A 18 -18.49 8.41 0.13
C GLN A 18 -17.15 8.05 0.79
N GLY A 19 -16.06 8.01 0.03
CA GLY A 19 -14.70 7.85 0.55
C GLY A 19 -14.29 8.98 1.48
N GLN A 20 -14.55 10.24 1.08
CA GLN A 20 -14.29 11.44 1.89
C GLN A 20 -15.06 11.38 3.22
N ARG A 21 -16.37 11.14 3.18
CA ARG A 21 -17.20 11.02 4.39
C ARG A 21 -16.72 9.93 5.34
N THR A 22 -16.32 8.78 4.79
CA THR A 22 -15.84 7.66 5.60
C THR A 22 -14.49 8.00 6.26
N SER A 23 -13.61 8.67 5.51
CA SER A 23 -12.33 9.17 6.02
C SER A 23 -12.52 10.22 7.12
N GLU A 24 -13.42 11.18 6.92
CA GLU A 24 -13.76 12.21 7.91
C GLU A 24 -14.32 11.63 9.20
N ARG A 25 -15.30 10.70 9.10
CA ARG A 25 -15.85 10.00 10.28
C ARG A 25 -14.77 9.20 11.02
N ARG A 26 -13.80 8.64 10.31
CA ARG A 26 -12.67 7.94 10.93
C ARG A 26 -11.74 8.94 11.65
N ARG A 27 -11.41 10.08 11.02
CA ARG A 27 -10.60 11.15 11.63
C ARG A 27 -11.27 11.75 12.86
N GLN A 28 -12.59 11.98 12.80
CA GLN A 28 -13.37 12.49 13.93
C GLN A 28 -13.33 11.53 15.13
N ARG A 29 -13.54 10.22 14.90
CA ARG A 29 -13.45 9.21 15.97
C ARG A 29 -12.06 9.17 16.61
N LEU A 30 -11.00 9.18 15.79
CA LEU A 30 -9.62 9.17 16.28
C LEU A 30 -9.33 10.42 17.14
N ARG A 31 -9.74 11.60 16.68
CA ARG A 31 -9.60 12.87 17.45
C ARG A 31 -10.35 12.83 18.78
N GLN A 32 -11.59 12.33 18.80
CA GLN A 32 -12.38 12.21 20.02
C GLN A 32 -11.72 11.28 21.05
N SER A 33 -11.06 10.22 20.58
CA SER A 33 -10.28 9.32 21.43
C SER A 33 -8.88 9.83 21.79
N GLY A 34 -8.53 11.06 21.42
CA GLY A 34 -7.20 11.63 21.67
C GLY A 34 -6.08 11.08 20.78
N TYR A 35 -6.39 10.15 19.86
CA TYR A 35 -5.42 9.60 18.93
C TYR A 35 -5.20 10.55 17.76
N ILE A 36 -4.02 11.17 17.71
CA ILE A 36 -3.56 11.96 16.57
C ILE A 36 -2.78 11.03 15.64
N GLN A 37 -3.36 10.76 14.45
CA GLN A 37 -2.62 10.05 13.42
C GLN A 37 -1.57 10.98 12.82
N THR A 38 -0.31 10.73 13.13
CA THR A 38 0.83 11.41 12.50
C THR A 38 1.26 10.66 11.25
N VAL A 39 1.47 11.39 10.15
CA VAL A 39 2.10 10.87 8.94
C VAL A 39 3.43 11.59 8.82
N PHE A 40 4.51 10.85 8.94
CA PHE A 40 5.86 11.36 8.76
C PHE A 40 6.54 10.55 7.68
N TRP A 41 7.35 11.25 6.88
CA TRP A 41 8.20 10.57 5.92
C TRP A 41 9.41 10.00 6.66
N LEU A 42 9.71 8.73 6.39
CA LEU A 42 10.84 8.00 6.95
C LEU A 42 11.84 7.69 5.84
N PRO A 43 13.14 7.94 6.05
CA PRO A 43 14.17 7.38 5.19
C PRO A 43 14.00 5.86 5.05
N SER A 44 14.22 5.33 3.85
CA SER A 44 14.00 3.92 3.53
C SER A 44 14.78 2.98 4.46
N GLU A 45 15.99 3.37 4.83
CA GLU A 45 16.83 2.58 5.72
C GLU A 45 16.26 2.49 7.14
N LEU A 46 15.83 3.62 7.71
CA LEU A 46 15.21 3.65 9.02
C LEU A 46 13.90 2.85 9.02
N ARG A 47 13.14 2.94 7.93
CA ARG A 47 11.93 2.12 7.78
C ARG A 47 12.23 0.62 7.79
N ARG A 48 13.24 0.16 7.05
CA ARG A 48 13.66 -1.25 7.05
C ARG A 48 14.09 -1.73 8.42
N GLN A 49 14.77 -0.89 9.19
CA GLN A 49 15.18 -1.21 10.56
C GLN A 49 13.97 -1.38 11.48
N ILE A 50 12.99 -0.46 11.43
CA ILE A 50 11.76 -0.58 12.22
C ILE A 50 10.99 -1.85 11.83
N ASP A 51 10.84 -2.12 10.53
CA ASP A 51 10.12 -3.30 10.05
C ASP A 51 10.79 -4.61 10.53
N ARG A 52 12.13 -4.65 10.55
CA ARG A 52 12.90 -5.78 11.11
C ARG A 52 12.62 -5.99 12.59
N ILE A 53 12.69 -4.93 13.40
CA ILE A 53 12.44 -4.99 14.86
C ILE A 53 10.99 -5.43 15.13
N ALA A 54 10.04 -4.92 14.35
CA ALA A 54 8.63 -5.32 14.45
C ALA A 54 8.44 -6.81 14.15
N ALA A 55 9.10 -7.32 13.11
CA ALA A 55 9.05 -8.74 12.75
C ALA A 55 9.69 -9.63 13.83
N GLU A 56 10.87 -9.27 14.34
CA GLU A 56 11.58 -10.02 15.40
C GLU A 56 10.74 -10.12 16.68
N ARG A 57 9.97 -9.08 17.00
CA ARG A 57 9.17 -9.00 18.24
C ARG A 57 7.71 -9.40 18.05
N SER A 58 7.28 -9.70 16.81
CA SER A 58 5.86 -9.94 16.48
C SER A 58 4.93 -8.80 16.94
N GLU A 59 5.43 -7.57 16.93
CA GLU A 59 4.71 -6.36 17.33
C GLU A 59 4.29 -5.55 16.10
N PRO A 60 3.18 -4.78 16.14
CA PRO A 60 2.85 -3.87 15.05
C PRO A 60 3.85 -2.70 15.00
N ILE A 61 4.16 -2.24 13.78
CA ILE A 61 5.10 -1.13 13.51
C ILE A 61 4.78 0.12 14.35
N SER A 62 3.49 0.41 14.57
CA SER A 62 3.04 1.56 15.37
C SER A 62 3.55 1.50 16.81
N THR A 63 3.54 0.32 17.44
CA THR A 63 3.99 0.13 18.83
C THR A 63 5.51 0.27 18.93
N VAL A 64 6.23 -0.29 17.96
CA VAL A 64 7.69 -0.12 17.89
C VAL A 64 8.06 1.35 17.69
N ALA A 65 7.38 2.04 16.76
CA ALA A 65 7.61 3.46 16.48
C ALA A 65 7.26 4.34 17.69
N GLU A 66 6.15 4.08 18.38
CA GLU A 66 5.76 4.77 19.61
C GLU A 66 6.84 4.65 20.67
N ARG A 67 7.32 3.43 20.95
CA ARG A 67 8.39 3.20 21.93
C ARG A 67 9.69 3.92 21.56
N LEU A 68 10.07 3.89 20.29
CA LEU A 68 11.28 4.59 19.81
C LEU A 68 11.15 6.11 19.98
N LEU A 69 10.00 6.68 19.62
CA LEU A 69 9.75 8.11 19.78
C LEU A 69 9.71 8.51 21.27
N SER A 70 9.04 7.73 22.11
CA SER A 70 9.02 7.96 23.56
C SER A 70 10.43 7.88 24.15
N ALA A 71 11.25 6.91 23.73
CA ALA A 71 12.64 6.83 24.17
C ALA A 71 13.47 8.03 23.70
N ALA A 72 13.32 8.43 22.43
CA ALA A 72 14.04 9.58 21.86
C ALA A 72 13.71 10.91 22.56
N LEU A 73 12.48 11.08 23.06
CA LEU A 73 12.09 12.27 23.83
C LEU A 73 12.74 12.34 25.22
N VAL A 74 13.08 11.20 25.80
CA VAL A 74 13.76 11.12 27.12
C VAL A 74 15.27 11.27 26.96
N MET A 75 15.83 10.91 25.80
CA MET A 75 17.25 11.09 25.56
C MET A 75 17.55 12.58 25.39
N PRO A 76 18.53 13.14 26.13
CA PRO A 76 19.01 14.48 25.82
C PRO A 76 19.61 14.42 24.42
N THR A 77 18.95 15.04 23.45
CA THR A 77 19.56 15.31 22.15
C THR A 77 20.77 16.18 22.44
N ALA A 78 21.96 15.57 22.44
CA ALA A 78 23.20 16.29 22.41
C ALA A 78 23.18 17.08 21.11
N THR A 79 22.80 18.35 21.20
CA THR A 79 23.00 19.35 20.17
C THR A 79 24.50 19.46 20.00
N GLN A 80 25.11 18.55 19.23
CA GLN A 80 26.45 18.82 18.73
C GLN A 80 26.30 20.06 17.86
N PRO A 81 26.96 21.19 18.21
CA PRO A 81 26.98 22.32 17.32
C PRO A 81 27.62 21.86 16.03
N THR A 82 26.87 21.96 14.93
CA THR A 82 27.38 21.82 13.57
C THR A 82 28.73 22.53 13.48
N PRO A 83 29.86 21.82 13.28
CA PRO A 83 31.11 22.52 13.01
C PRO A 83 30.89 23.30 11.71
N ALA A 84 31.02 24.61 11.80
CA ALA A 84 30.92 25.51 10.66
C ALA A 84 31.93 25.04 9.60
N ALA A 85 31.43 24.40 8.56
CA ALA A 85 32.22 24.07 7.39
C ALA A 85 32.55 25.40 6.70
N THR A 86 33.81 25.80 6.82
CA THR A 86 34.43 26.90 6.05
C THR A 86 34.11 26.69 4.58
N ALA A 87 33.31 27.60 4.02
CA ALA A 87 33.11 27.69 2.59
C ALA A 87 34.43 28.06 1.91
N THR A 88 34.94 27.18 1.05
CA THR A 88 35.91 27.54 0.02
C THR A 88 35.16 27.56 -1.32
N PRO A 89 35.12 28.69 -2.05
CA PRO A 89 34.63 28.74 -3.41
C PRO A 89 35.79 28.50 -4.38
N ALA A 90 35.66 27.57 -5.32
CA ALA A 90 36.47 27.54 -6.52
C ALA A 90 35.74 26.80 -7.65
N SER A 91 35.82 27.41 -8.82
CA SER A 91 34.99 27.24 -10.01
C SER A 91 35.16 25.92 -10.78
N GLU A 92 34.09 25.62 -11.52
CA GLU A 92 34.01 25.11 -12.91
C GLU A 92 35.06 24.11 -13.42
N SER A 93 34.62 22.95 -13.90
CA SER A 93 34.54 22.70 -15.35
C SER A 93 33.56 21.56 -15.67
N THR A 94 32.90 21.71 -16.81
CA THR A 94 32.09 20.75 -17.56
C THR A 94 32.83 19.44 -17.87
N ASP A 95 32.13 18.31 -17.82
CA ASP A 95 31.95 17.51 -19.03
C ASP A 95 30.72 16.60 -18.95
N THR A 96 30.02 16.59 -20.08
CA THR A 96 28.89 15.78 -20.44
C THR A 96 29.33 14.33 -20.61
N GLU A 97 28.79 13.41 -19.82
CA GLU A 97 28.58 12.03 -20.28
C GLU A 97 27.14 11.58 -20.00
N GLU A 98 26.45 11.42 -21.11
CA GLU A 98 25.18 10.75 -21.30
C GLU A 98 25.31 9.27 -20.90
N SER A 99 24.85 8.91 -19.70
CA SER A 99 24.71 7.52 -19.29
C SER A 99 23.24 7.15 -19.16
N THR A 100 22.70 6.68 -20.27
CA THR A 100 21.40 6.04 -20.41
C THR A 100 21.48 4.61 -19.85
N ALA A 101 21.28 4.40 -18.55
CA ALA A 101 20.97 3.06 -18.03
C ALA A 101 20.42 3.12 -16.61
N GLY A 102 19.10 3.04 -16.49
CA GLY A 102 18.49 2.88 -15.17
C GLY A 102 16.98 3.04 -15.13
N THR A 103 16.27 2.80 -16.24
CA THR A 103 14.86 2.39 -16.16
C THR A 103 14.82 1.21 -15.19
N PRO A 104 14.15 1.31 -14.02
CA PRO A 104 13.93 0.12 -13.22
C PRO A 104 13.11 -0.86 -14.08
N PRO A 105 13.63 -2.06 -14.41
CA PRO A 105 12.81 -3.06 -15.05
C PRO A 105 11.73 -3.47 -14.04
N SER A 106 10.50 -3.10 -14.37
CA SER A 106 9.34 -3.98 -14.31
C SER A 106 9.36 -5.02 -13.19
N VAL A 107 8.96 -4.62 -11.98
CA VAL A 107 8.52 -5.56 -10.92
C VAL A 107 7.09 -6.09 -11.21
N SER A 108 6.57 -5.87 -12.42
CA SER A 108 5.20 -6.20 -12.80
C SER A 108 5.04 -7.65 -13.28
N VAL A 109 6.10 -8.32 -13.72
CA VAL A 109 5.99 -9.64 -14.38
C VAL A 109 5.75 -10.78 -13.37
N GLU A 110 6.38 -10.73 -12.18
CA GLU A 110 6.24 -11.83 -11.20
C GLU A 110 4.88 -11.82 -10.47
N LYS A 111 4.30 -10.62 -10.22
CA LYS A 111 2.97 -10.50 -9.60
C LYS A 111 1.84 -10.88 -10.55
N GLU A 112 2.01 -10.68 -11.86
CA GLU A 112 1.00 -11.07 -12.84
C GLU A 112 0.97 -12.58 -13.07
N ALA A 113 2.14 -13.23 -13.09
CA ALA A 113 2.23 -14.69 -13.20
C ALA A 113 1.48 -15.41 -12.05
N THR A 114 1.70 -14.97 -10.81
CA THR A 114 1.01 -15.55 -9.63
C THR A 114 -0.51 -15.29 -9.61
N ARG A 115 -0.97 -14.22 -10.28
CA ARG A 115 -2.40 -13.91 -10.38
C ARG A 115 -3.09 -14.77 -11.44
N ALA A 116 -2.51 -14.89 -12.62
CA ALA A 116 -3.07 -15.72 -13.69
C ALA A 116 -3.15 -17.20 -13.27
N GLU A 117 -2.13 -17.69 -12.56
CA GLU A 117 -2.11 -19.04 -12.01
C GLU A 117 -3.20 -19.25 -10.95
N ARG A 118 -3.38 -18.28 -10.05
CA ARG A 118 -4.46 -18.28 -9.06
C ARG A 118 -5.85 -18.31 -9.71
N ASP A 119 -6.04 -17.50 -10.75
CA ASP A 119 -7.32 -17.39 -11.47
C ASP A 119 -7.65 -18.70 -12.19
N ARG A 120 -6.66 -19.35 -12.83
CA ARG A 120 -6.81 -20.70 -13.40
C ARG A 120 -7.23 -21.73 -12.36
N ARG A 121 -6.59 -21.72 -11.18
CA ARG A 121 -6.90 -22.67 -10.11
C ARG A 121 -8.33 -22.49 -9.56
N ILE A 122 -8.80 -21.24 -9.48
CA ILE A 122 -10.18 -20.91 -9.09
C ILE A 122 -11.19 -21.45 -10.10
N LEU A 123 -10.92 -21.31 -11.40
CA LEU A 123 -11.80 -21.81 -12.47
C LEU A 123 -11.86 -23.33 -12.50
N GLU A 124 -10.73 -24.01 -12.32
CA GLU A 124 -10.65 -25.47 -12.28
C GLU A 124 -11.47 -26.05 -11.11
N LEU A 125 -11.31 -25.49 -9.90
CA LEU A 125 -12.07 -25.91 -8.73
C LEU A 125 -13.58 -25.65 -8.89
N HIS A 126 -13.96 -24.56 -9.56
CA HIS A 126 -15.36 -24.28 -9.86
C HIS A 126 -15.95 -25.27 -10.87
N ARG A 127 -15.19 -25.70 -11.89
CA ARG A 127 -15.61 -26.77 -12.81
C ARG A 127 -15.81 -28.10 -12.10
N GLN A 128 -15.05 -28.36 -11.04
CA GLN A 128 -15.22 -29.53 -10.17
C GLN A 128 -16.45 -29.43 -9.24
N GLY A 129 -17.26 -28.38 -9.34
CA GLY A 129 -18.46 -28.19 -8.52
C GLY A 129 -18.19 -27.73 -7.09
N VAL A 130 -16.96 -27.31 -6.78
CA VAL A 130 -16.59 -26.82 -5.45
C VAL A 130 -17.25 -25.47 -5.21
N SER A 131 -17.91 -25.30 -4.06
CA SER A 131 -18.56 -24.03 -3.71
C SER A 131 -17.55 -22.89 -3.60
N GLY A 132 -17.93 -21.66 -3.99
CA GLY A 132 -17.02 -20.50 -3.97
C GLY A 132 -16.36 -20.21 -2.62
N ARG A 133 -17.05 -20.54 -1.51
CA ARG A 133 -16.52 -20.44 -0.13
C ARG A 133 -15.41 -21.46 0.13
N GLU A 134 -15.54 -22.66 -0.40
CA GLU A 134 -14.53 -23.71 -0.28
C GLU A 134 -13.32 -23.42 -1.18
N ILE A 135 -13.54 -22.85 -2.37
CA ILE A 135 -12.48 -22.37 -3.26
C ILE A 135 -11.66 -21.26 -2.59
N ALA A 136 -12.33 -20.29 -1.97
CA ALA A 136 -11.70 -19.19 -1.24
C ALA A 136 -10.74 -19.71 -0.15
N ARG A 137 -11.18 -20.72 0.63
CA ARG A 137 -10.34 -21.36 1.66
C ARG A 137 -9.13 -22.10 1.08
N ARG A 138 -9.31 -22.88 0.01
CA ARG A 138 -8.23 -23.67 -0.60
C ARG A 138 -7.18 -22.84 -1.31
N VAL A 139 -7.59 -21.73 -1.91
CA VAL A 139 -6.71 -20.84 -2.68
C VAL A 139 -6.14 -19.71 -1.82
N GLY A 140 -6.67 -19.51 -0.60
CA GLY A 140 -6.24 -18.43 0.30
C GLY A 140 -6.67 -17.05 -0.18
N CYS A 141 -7.84 -16.92 -0.80
CA CYS A 141 -8.38 -15.66 -1.30
C CYS A 141 -9.78 -15.36 -0.77
N GLY A 142 -10.22 -14.11 -0.81
CA GLY A 142 -11.57 -13.72 -0.36
C GLY A 142 -12.68 -14.20 -1.31
N GLU A 143 -13.86 -14.51 -0.79
CA GLU A 143 -15.03 -14.93 -1.59
C GLU A 143 -15.43 -13.91 -2.66
N THR A 144 -15.24 -12.62 -2.38
CA THR A 144 -15.49 -11.53 -3.32
C THR A 144 -14.57 -11.60 -4.54
N THR A 145 -13.32 -12.00 -4.35
CA THR A 145 -12.34 -12.22 -5.41
C THR A 145 -12.75 -13.40 -6.28
N VAL A 146 -13.15 -14.52 -5.66
CA VAL A 146 -13.66 -15.71 -6.37
C VAL A 146 -14.87 -15.36 -7.24
N ARG A 147 -15.89 -14.68 -6.67
CA ARG A 147 -17.08 -14.25 -7.42
C ARG A 147 -16.74 -13.35 -8.60
N LYS A 148 -15.79 -12.42 -8.44
CA LYS A 148 -15.37 -11.52 -9.50
C LYS A 148 -14.72 -12.27 -10.67
N ILE A 149 -13.82 -13.22 -10.36
CA ILE A 149 -13.12 -14.02 -11.38
C ILE A 149 -14.10 -14.90 -12.15
N LEU A 150 -15.03 -15.58 -11.44
CA LEU A 150 -16.06 -16.41 -12.08
C LEU A 150 -16.96 -15.59 -13.01
N LYS A 151 -17.35 -14.38 -12.59
CA LYS A 151 -18.15 -13.48 -13.41
C LYS A 151 -17.37 -12.95 -14.63
N GLN A 152 -16.07 -12.70 -14.50
CA GLN A 152 -15.23 -12.28 -15.63
C GLN A 152 -15.08 -13.42 -16.65
N ALA A 153 -14.87 -14.66 -16.18
CA ALA A 153 -14.78 -15.83 -17.05
C ALA A 153 -16.11 -16.16 -17.74
N SER A 154 -17.26 -15.97 -17.08
CA SER A 154 -18.57 -16.17 -17.73
C SER A 154 -18.82 -15.16 -18.84
N VAL A 155 -18.35 -13.92 -18.70
CA VAL A 155 -18.49 -12.87 -19.72
C VAL A 155 -17.54 -13.12 -20.89
N ALA A 156 -16.32 -13.62 -20.65
CA ALA A 156 -15.36 -13.95 -21.70
C ALA A 156 -15.75 -15.16 -22.56
N SER A 157 -16.65 -16.03 -22.08
CA SER A 157 -17.15 -17.19 -22.83
C SER A 157 -18.40 -16.90 -23.67
N MET A 158 -18.91 -15.66 -23.62
CA MET A 158 -20.21 -15.27 -24.19
C MET A 158 -20.09 -14.14 -25.22
N GLY A 159 -18.87 -13.79 -25.62
CA GLY A 159 -18.53 -12.92 -26.74
C GLY A 159 -17.54 -13.63 -27.64
#